data_AF-A0A5J6P5H0-F1
#
_entry.id   AF-A0A5J6P5H0-F1
#
_cell.length_a   1.000
_cell.length_b   1.000
_cell.length_c   1.000
_cell.angle_alpha   90.00
_cell.angle_beta   90.00
_cell.angle_gamma   90.00
#
_symmetry.space_group_name_H-M   'P 1'
#
loop_
_entity.id
_entity.type
_entity.pdbx_description
1 polymer ?
#
loop_
_entity_poly.entity_id
_entity_poly.type
_entity_poly.pdbx_seq_one_letter_code
_entity_poly.pdbx_strand_id
1 'polypeptide(L)'
;MFEVTEIGQIIATRSLVFIRESGSSENVVINIGAPYEGETEGCCCPYKIISETRNKLHGAFGIDTLQALDLTMKTLNCELEYWERTFKGKFHFLGEEGHCCKF
;
A
#
# COMPACT_ATOMS: atom_id res chain seq x y z
N MET A 1 -3.57 -10.43 -17.79
CA MET A 1 -3.26 -9.45 -16.73
C MET A 1 -2.34 -10.18 -15.77
N PHE A 2 -1.13 -9.68 -15.54
CA PHE A 2 -0.20 -10.36 -14.64
C PHE A 2 -0.73 -10.23 -13.22
N GLU A 3 -0.90 -11.34 -12.52
CA GLU A 3 -1.45 -11.37 -11.16
C GLU A 3 -0.31 -11.63 -10.18
N VAL A 4 -0.11 -10.72 -9.23
CA VAL A 4 0.87 -10.89 -8.16
C VAL A 4 0.27 -11.86 -7.14
N THR A 5 0.85 -13.04 -7.01
CA THR A 5 0.35 -14.11 -6.13
C THR A 5 0.98 -14.10 -4.74
N GLU A 6 2.19 -13.54 -4.62
CA GLU A 6 2.90 -13.40 -3.35
C GLU A 6 3.66 -12.06 -3.23
N ILE A 7 3.92 -11.62 -1.99
CA ILE A 7 4.66 -10.38 -1.73
C ILE A 7 6.20 -10.57 -1.73
N GLY A 8 6.67 -11.81 -1.60
CA GLY A 8 8.11 -12.10 -1.46
C GLY A 8 8.72 -11.50 -0.18
N GLN A 9 9.99 -11.06 -0.26
CA GLN A 9 10.69 -10.43 0.85
C GLN A 9 10.12 -9.06 1.15
N ILE A 10 9.64 -8.84 2.38
CA ILE A 10 9.17 -7.51 2.81
C ILE A 10 10.38 -6.60 3.05
N ILE A 11 10.41 -5.45 2.37
CA ILE A 11 11.47 -4.43 2.51
C ILE A 11 11.02 -3.22 3.34
N ALA A 12 9.71 -3.02 3.47
CA ALA A 12 9.15 -1.98 4.34
C ALA A 12 7.77 -2.36 4.85
N THR A 13 7.48 -1.94 6.09
CA THR A 13 6.17 -2.09 6.72
C THR A 13 5.73 -0.76 7.32
N ARG A 14 4.45 -0.42 7.16
CA ARG A 14 3.81 0.73 7.81
C ARG A 14 2.57 0.27 8.55
N SER A 15 2.50 0.59 9.83
CA SER A 15 1.30 0.39 10.66
C SER A 15 0.60 1.73 10.85
N LEU A 16 -0.69 1.76 10.53
CA LEU A 16 -1.58 2.91 10.59
C LEU A 16 -2.82 2.54 11.40
N VAL A 17 -3.52 3.55 11.89
CA VAL A 17 -4.87 3.40 12.44
C VAL A 17 -5.82 4.20 11.57
N PHE A 18 -6.87 3.57 11.05
CA PHE A 18 -7.92 4.27 10.32
C PHE A 18 -9.07 4.57 11.26
N ILE A 19 -9.38 5.85 11.47
CA ILE A 19 -10.45 6.32 12.37
C ILE A 19 -11.58 6.88 11.51
N ARG A 20 -12.78 6.29 11.63
CA ARG A 20 -14.00 6.73 10.93
C ARG A 20 -14.64 7.89 11.66
N GLU A 21 -15.45 8.68 10.94
CA GLU A 21 -16.29 9.73 11.52
C GLU A 21 -17.26 9.20 12.60
N SER A 22 -17.66 7.93 12.52
CA SER A 22 -18.48 7.27 13.55
C SER A 22 -17.73 7.00 14.86
N GLY A 23 -16.42 7.25 14.92
CA GLY A 23 -15.56 6.99 16.07
C GLY A 23 -15.01 5.55 16.16
N SER A 24 -15.41 4.65 15.25
CA SER A 24 -14.79 3.33 15.16
C SER A 24 -13.43 3.42 14.48
N SER A 25 -12.51 2.55 14.88
CA SER A 25 -11.17 2.48 14.31
C SER A 25 -10.80 1.06 13.92
N GLU A 26 -9.90 0.93 12.95
CA GLU A 26 -9.27 -0.35 12.60
C GLU A 26 -7.77 -0.17 12.37
N ASN A 27 -6.99 -1.20 12.71
CA ASN A 27 -5.57 -1.22 12.40
C ASN A 27 -5.36 -1.57 10.93
N VAL A 28 -4.48 -0.83 10.26
CA VAL A 28 -4.11 -1.06 8.87
C VAL A 28 -2.61 -1.26 8.78
N VAL A 29 -2.18 -2.36 8.18
CA VAL A 29 -0.79 -2.70 7.94
C VAL A 29 -0.54 -2.73 6.44
N ILE A 30 0.44 -1.95 6.00
CA ILE A 30 0.91 -1.92 4.63
C ILE A 30 2.29 -2.57 4.61
N ASN A 31 2.46 -3.57 3.76
CA ASN A 31 3.75 -4.19 3.48
C ASN A 31 4.15 -3.91 2.03
N ILE A 32 5.41 -3.57 1.82
CA ILE A 32 6.01 -3.42 0.50
C ILE A 32 7.06 -4.53 0.36
N GLY A 33 6.93 -5.31 -0.70
CA GLY A 33 7.89 -6.35 -1.04
C GLY A 33 9.03 -5.83 -1.90
N ALA A 34 10.14 -6.58 -1.90
CA ALA A 34 11.28 -6.34 -2.75
C ALA A 34 10.83 -6.38 -4.22
N PRO A 35 11.21 -5.38 -5.05
CA PRO A 35 10.98 -5.47 -6.48
C PRO A 35 11.66 -6.70 -7.08
N TYR A 36 11.00 -7.31 -8.05
CA TYR A 36 11.52 -8.48 -8.78
C TYR A 36 11.27 -8.33 -10.28
N GLU A 37 12.11 -8.95 -11.09
CA GLU A 37 11.94 -8.98 -12.55
C GLU A 37 10.68 -9.77 -12.90
N GLY A 38 9.79 -9.19 -13.72
CA GLY A 38 8.59 -9.86 -14.18
C GLY A 38 8.89 -10.91 -15.24
N GLU A 39 7.91 -11.77 -15.57
CA GLU A 39 8.05 -12.72 -16.69
C GLU A 39 8.12 -12.02 -18.06
N THR A 40 7.57 -10.80 -18.16
CA THR A 40 7.72 -9.91 -19.33
C THR A 40 8.72 -8.80 -19.02
N GLU A 41 9.20 -8.10 -20.06
CA GLU A 41 10.04 -6.90 -19.89
C GLU A 41 9.46 -5.96 -18.82
N GLY A 42 10.27 -5.68 -17.79
CA GLY A 42 9.91 -4.81 -16.68
C GLY A 42 10.13 -5.44 -15.30
N CYS A 43 9.86 -4.65 -14.27
CA CYS A 43 9.97 -4.99 -12.87
C CYS A 43 8.63 -4.77 -12.17
N CYS A 44 8.27 -5.68 -11.27
CA CYS A 44 7.11 -5.57 -10.40
C CYS A 44 7.57 -5.23 -8.97
N CYS A 45 6.93 -4.25 -8.34
CA CYS A 45 7.06 -4.01 -6.91
C CYS A 45 5.73 -4.38 -6.22
N PRO A 46 5.67 -5.50 -5.48
CA PRO A 46 4.43 -5.95 -4.85
C PRO A 46 4.17 -5.18 -3.55
N TYR A 47 2.90 -4.92 -3.25
CA TYR A 47 2.49 -4.36 -1.96
C TYR A 47 1.17 -4.97 -1.50
N LYS A 48 1.01 -5.05 -0.17
CA LYS A 48 -0.16 -5.64 0.46
C LYS A 48 -0.73 -4.69 1.50
N ILE A 49 -2.05 -4.49 1.47
CA ILE A 49 -2.77 -3.72 2.46
C ILE A 49 -3.68 -4.68 3.25
N ILE A 50 -3.48 -4.71 4.57
CA ILE A 50 -4.12 -5.61 5.51
C ILE A 50 -4.84 -4.79 6.56
N SER A 51 -6.10 -5.13 6.83
CA SER A 51 -6.95 -4.56 7.87
C SER A 51 -8.02 -5.60 8.23
N GLU A 52 -8.92 -5.26 9.16
CA GLU A 52 -10.03 -6.14 9.51
C GLU A 52 -10.97 -6.39 8.31
N THR A 53 -11.13 -5.39 7.45
CA THR A 53 -12.09 -5.42 6.34
C THR A 53 -11.46 -5.65 4.97
N ARG A 54 -10.13 -5.62 4.87
CA ARG A 54 -9.40 -5.68 3.59
C ARG A 54 -8.10 -6.45 3.72
N ASN A 55 -7.89 -7.37 2.79
CA ASN A 55 -6.64 -8.12 2.64
C ASN A 55 -6.35 -8.25 1.15
N LYS A 56 -5.67 -7.27 0.56
CA LYS A 56 -5.41 -7.23 -0.88
C LYS A 56 -3.92 -7.13 -1.17
N LEU A 57 -3.48 -7.94 -2.13
CA LEU A 57 -2.14 -7.94 -2.71
C LEU A 57 -2.24 -7.30 -4.10
N HIS A 58 -1.31 -6.41 -4.39
CA HIS A 58 -1.21 -5.64 -5.62
C HIS A 58 0.24 -5.62 -6.09
N GLY A 59 0.46 -5.24 -7.33
CA GLY A 59 1.78 -4.94 -7.88
C GLY A 59 1.74 -3.73 -8.78
N ALA A 60 2.72 -2.84 -8.62
CA ALA A 60 2.98 -1.81 -9.61
C ALA A 60 4.12 -2.24 -10.52
N PHE A 61 4.00 -1.95 -11.81
CA PHE A 61 4.96 -2.37 -12.83
C PHE A 61 5.69 -1.16 -13.39
N GLY A 62 7.01 -1.27 -13.51
CA GLY A 62 7.87 -0.28 -14.15
C GLY A 62 8.88 -0.96 -15.08
N ILE A 63 9.63 -0.18 -15.83
CA ILE A 63 10.72 -0.65 -16.70
C ILE A 63 11.89 -1.17 -15.86
N ASP A 64 12.10 -0.58 -14.69
CA ASP A 64 13.14 -0.96 -13.74
C ASP A 64 12.62 -0.97 -12.29
N THR A 65 13.46 -1.43 -11.36
CA THR A 65 13.14 -1.56 -9.94
C THR A 65 12.79 -0.22 -9.28
N LEU A 66 13.43 0.87 -9.70
CA LEU A 66 13.21 2.19 -9.13
C LEU A 66 11.86 2.75 -9.59
N GLN A 67 11.54 2.64 -10.88
CA GLN A 67 10.26 3.05 -11.42
C GLN A 67 9.10 2.24 -10.83
N ALA A 68 9.27 0.92 -10.69
CA ALA A 68 8.26 0.07 -10.05
C ALA A 68 8.00 0.48 -8.60
N LEU A 69 9.06 0.75 -7.83
CA LEU A 69 8.95 1.21 -6.44
C LEU A 69 8.29 2.59 -6.35
N ASP A 70 8.73 3.57 -7.15
CA ASP A 70 8.15 4.92 -7.18
C ASP A 70 6.66 4.88 -7.52
N LEU A 71 6.27 4.05 -8.50
CA LEU A 71 4.87 3.86 -8.86
C LEU A 71 4.08 3.19 -7.73
N THR A 72 4.66 2.20 -7.03
CA THR A 72 4.04 1.61 -5.84
C THR A 72 3.76 2.66 -4.77
N MET A 73 4.71 3.55 -4.48
CA MET A 73 4.51 4.60 -3.47
C MET A 73 3.40 5.57 -3.85
N LYS A 74 3.36 6.01 -5.12
CA LYS A 74 2.31 6.89 -5.65
C LYS A 74 0.93 6.22 -5.64
N THR A 75 0.88 4.95 -6.03
CA THR A 75 -0.37 4.17 -6.04
C THR A 75 -0.91 3.97 -4.64
N LEU A 76 -0.04 3.65 -3.67
CA LEU A 76 -0.42 3.54 -2.26
C LEU A 76 -1.03 4.83 -1.73
N ASN A 77 -0.44 6.00 -2.01
CA ASN A 77 -1.02 7.28 -1.62
C ASN A 77 -2.44 7.46 -2.17
N CYS A 78 -2.62 7.21 -3.47
CA CYS A 78 -3.94 7.30 -4.12
C CYS A 78 -4.96 6.32 -3.51
N GLU A 79 -4.55 5.09 -3.20
CA GLU A 79 -5.41 4.09 -2.56
C GLU A 79 -5.86 4.51 -1.16
N LEU A 80 -4.97 5.08 -0.35
CA LEU A 80 -5.28 5.54 1.00
C LEU A 80 -6.17 6.78 0.98
N GLU A 81 -5.92 7.74 0.09
CA GLU A 81 -6.81 8.90 -0.12
C GLU A 81 -8.20 8.47 -0.59
N TYR A 82 -8.28 7.51 -1.52
CA TYR A 82 -9.54 6.93 -1.95
C TYR A 82 -10.27 6.24 -0.79
N TRP A 83 -9.54 5.53 0.07
CA TRP A 83 -10.10 4.90 1.27
C TRP A 83 -10.68 5.93 2.22
N GLU A 84 -9.93 6.98 2.57
CA GLU A 84 -10.39 8.08 3.43
C GLU A 84 -11.72 8.67 2.95
N ARG A 85 -11.81 8.94 1.64
CA ARG A 85 -13.02 9.47 1.01
C ARG A 85 -14.19 8.49 1.00
N THR A 86 -13.92 7.23 0.69
CA THR A 86 -14.96 6.20 0.52
C THR A 86 -15.56 5.79 1.86
N PHE A 87 -14.72 5.65 2.88
CA PHE A 87 -15.13 5.14 4.19
C PHE A 87 -15.29 6.24 5.25
N LYS A 88 -15.20 7.52 4.84
CA LYS A 88 -15.39 8.71 5.70
C LYS A 88 -14.57 8.63 6.98
N GLY A 89 -13.25 8.70 6.83
CA GLY A 89 -12.33 8.63 7.95
C GLY A 89 -10.95 9.15 7.60
N LYS A 90 -10.06 9.09 8.58
CA LYS A 90 -8.68 9.55 8.47
C LYS A 90 -7.72 8.50 8.95
N PHE A 91 -6.60 8.35 8.24
CA PHE A 91 -5.48 7.58 8.73
C PHE A 91 -4.71 8.38 9.77
N HIS A 92 -4.19 7.67 10.76
CA HIS A 92 -3.27 8.18 11.75
C HIS A 92 -2.01 7.33 11.76
N PHE A 93 -0.87 8.00 11.76
CA PHE A 93 0.44 7.37 11.92
C PHE A 93 1.06 7.86 13.22
N LEU A 94 1.38 6.92 14.13
CA LEU A 94 1.94 7.22 15.45
C LEU A 94 1.10 8.24 16.25
N GLY A 95 -0.22 8.23 16.06
CA GLY A 95 -1.17 9.13 16.73
C GLY A 95 -1.42 10.45 16.01
N GLU A 96 -0.61 10.80 15.02
CA GLU A 96 -0.78 12.03 14.22
C GLU A 96 -1.65 11.76 12.99
N GLU A 97 -2.51 12.71 12.63
CA GLU A 97 -3.32 12.59 11.41
C GLU A 97 -2.43 12.59 10.17
N GLY A 98 -2.70 11.64 9.28
CA GLY A 98 -2.00 11.45 8.03
C GLY A 98 -1.51 10.02 7.86
N HIS A 99 -1.45 9.58 6.60
CA HIS A 99 -0.85 8.32 6.21
C HIS A 99 0.62 8.46 5.79
N CYS A 100 1.18 9.69 5.88
CA CYS A 100 2.54 10.11 5.53
C CYS A 100 3.39 9.07 4.79
N CYS A 101 3.00 8.81 3.54
CA CYS A 101 3.88 8.29 2.49
C CYS A 101 4.31 9.47 1.61
N LYS A 102 4.65 10.62 2.23
CA LYS A 102 5.30 11.75 1.55
C LYS A 102 6.80 11.46 1.55
N PHE A 103 7.32 10.99 0.42
CA PHE A 103 8.75 10.90 0.14
C PHE A 103 9.18 12.12 -0.67
#